data_AF-A0A7N5KE18-F1
#
_entry.id   AF-A0A7N5KE18-F1
#
_cell.length_a   1.000
_cell.length_b   1.000
_cell.length_c   1.000
_cell.angle_alpha   90.00
_cell.angle_beta   90.00
_cell.angle_gamma   90.00
#
_symmetry.space_group_name_H-M   'P 1'
#
loop_
_entity.id
_entity.type
_entity.pdbx_description
1 polymer ?
#
loop_
_entity_poly.entity_id
_entity_poly.type
_entity_poly.pdbx_seq_one_letter_code
_entity_poly.pdbx_strand_id
1 'polypeptide(L)'
;MAATKKSKKSLESINSRLQLVMKSGKYVLGYKQTLKMIRHGKAKPVILAYNCPALRKFEIEHCPLLTKAGVHHCCGNDTELGPACGKCCSVHILAILDLGILISF
;
A
#
# COMPACT_ATOMS: atom_id res chain seq x y z
N MET A 1 -5.57 -6.86 29.42
CA MET A 1 -5.64 -6.43 28.01
C MET A 1 -4.28 -5.86 27.61
N ALA A 2 -3.43 -6.61 26.90
CA ALA A 2 -2.11 -6.12 26.48
C ALA A 2 -1.72 -6.73 25.13
N ALA A 3 -2.01 -6.01 24.04
CA ALA A 3 -1.63 -6.45 22.70
C ALA A 3 -1.44 -5.27 21.73
N THR A 4 -0.52 -4.33 22.01
CA THR A 4 -0.24 -3.22 21.07
C THR A 4 1.23 -2.74 21.08
N LYS A 5 2.22 -3.64 21.22
CA LYS A 5 3.64 -3.28 21.06
C LYS A 5 4.35 -3.87 19.83
N LYS A 6 3.74 -4.82 19.12
CA LYS A 6 4.36 -5.47 17.93
C LYS A 6 4.18 -4.68 16.61
N SER A 7 3.19 -3.80 16.53
CA SER A 7 2.80 -3.08 15.30
C SER A 7 3.68 -1.85 14.99
N LYS A 8 4.28 -1.19 15.99
CA LYS A 8 5.05 0.05 15.78
C LYS A 8 6.40 -0.16 15.07
N LYS A 9 7.10 -1.26 15.34
CA LYS A 9 8.43 -1.54 14.74
C LYS A 9 8.36 -2.00 13.28
N SER A 10 7.27 -2.67 12.88
CA SER A 10 7.03 -3.04 11.49
C SER A 10 6.58 -1.84 10.64
N LEU A 11 5.87 -0.87 11.21
CA LEU A 11 5.43 0.35 10.51
C LEU A 11 6.59 1.23 10.04
N GLU A 12 7.58 1.43 10.90
CA GLU A 12 8.77 2.24 10.56
C GLU A 12 9.54 1.64 9.38
N SER A 13 9.60 0.29 9.32
CA SER A 13 10.22 -0.41 8.19
C SER A 13 9.41 -0.31 6.90
N ILE A 14 8.08 -0.29 6.99
CA ILE A 14 7.21 -0.13 5.79
C ILE A 14 7.31 1.29 5.25
N ASN A 15 7.25 2.31 6.10
CA ASN A 15 7.30 3.71 5.67
C ASN A 15 8.66 4.08 5.05
N SER A 16 9.76 3.56 5.59
CA SER A 16 11.10 3.75 5.01
C SER A 16 11.27 3.05 3.66
N ARG A 17 10.77 1.81 3.53
CA ARG A 17 10.71 1.10 2.24
C ARG A 17 9.83 1.85 1.23
N LEU A 18 8.69 2.36 1.69
CA LEU A 18 7.75 3.13 0.87
C LEU A 18 8.43 4.37 0.30
N GLN A 19 9.09 5.17 1.14
CA GLN A 19 9.79 6.37 0.70
C GLN A 19 10.84 6.08 -0.38
N LEU A 20 11.50 4.91 -0.33
CA LEU A 20 12.46 4.55 -1.37
C LEU A 20 11.77 4.14 -2.69
N VAL A 21 10.68 3.38 -2.60
CA VAL A 21 9.85 3.03 -3.76
C VAL A 21 9.24 4.28 -4.40
N MET A 22 8.91 5.30 -3.62
CA MET A 22 8.41 6.58 -4.13
C MET A 22 9.49 7.38 -4.88
N LYS A 23 10.78 7.19 -4.53
CA LYS A 23 11.91 7.85 -5.20
C LYS A 23 12.34 7.16 -6.49
N SER A 24 12.38 5.82 -6.52
CA SER A 24 12.94 5.06 -7.64
C SER A 24 11.92 4.23 -8.42
N GLY A 25 10.75 3.97 -7.84
CA GLY A 25 9.79 2.99 -8.35
C GLY A 25 8.64 3.62 -9.13
N LYS A 26 7.86 2.74 -9.76
CA LYS A 26 6.59 3.10 -10.42
C LYS A 26 5.45 2.68 -9.53
N TYR A 27 4.52 3.60 -9.31
CA TYR A 27 3.38 3.37 -8.44
C TYR A 27 2.14 4.10 -8.95
N VAL A 28 0.97 3.61 -8.54
CA VAL A 28 -0.33 4.20 -8.86
C VAL A 28 -1.13 4.43 -7.59
N LEU A 29 -1.89 5.52 -7.58
CA LEU A 29 -2.71 5.89 -6.44
C LEU A 29 -4.19 5.86 -6.80
N GLY A 30 -4.97 5.51 -5.80
CA GLY A 30 -6.41 5.57 -5.88
C GLY A 30 -7.02 4.28 -6.38
N TYR A 31 -8.18 3.98 -5.80
CA TYR A 31 -8.89 2.72 -5.98
C TYR A 31 -9.11 2.30 -7.45
N LYS A 32 -9.60 3.21 -8.31
CA LYS A 32 -9.88 2.89 -9.73
C LYS A 32 -8.62 2.51 -10.50
N GLN A 33 -7.50 3.19 -10.26
CA GLN A 33 -6.22 2.87 -10.92
C GLN A 33 -5.63 1.58 -10.37
N THR A 34 -5.68 1.38 -9.05
CA THR A 34 -5.24 0.14 -8.42
C THR A 34 -6.01 -1.04 -8.98
N LEU A 35 -7.34 -0.97 -9.09
CA LEU A 35 -8.15 -2.04 -9.71
C LEU A 35 -7.76 -2.32 -11.16
N LYS A 36 -7.47 -1.30 -11.98
CA LYS A 36 -6.98 -1.52 -13.35
C LYS A 36 -5.64 -2.27 -13.33
N MET A 37 -4.71 -1.87 -12.47
CA MET A 37 -3.38 -2.49 -12.40
C MET A 37 -3.41 -3.92 -11.86
N ILE A 38 -4.34 -4.21 -10.94
CA ILE A 38 -4.64 -5.55 -10.44
C ILE A 38 -5.19 -6.43 -11.58
N ARG A 39 -6.17 -5.92 -12.35
CA ARG A 39 -6.73 -6.64 -13.51
C ARG A 39 -5.68 -6.92 -14.60
N HIS A 40 -4.73 -6.01 -14.78
CA HIS A 40 -3.61 -6.20 -15.71
C HIS A 40 -2.49 -7.10 -15.15
N GLY A 41 -2.56 -7.52 -13.88
CA GLY A 41 -1.53 -8.36 -13.25
C GLY A 41 -0.17 -7.65 -13.07
N LYS A 42 -0.14 -6.32 -13.10
CA LYS A 42 1.09 -5.52 -12.97
C LYS A 42 1.33 -5.01 -11.55
N ALA A 43 0.35 -5.15 -10.66
CA ALA A 43 0.49 -4.77 -9.26
C ALA A 43 1.35 -5.81 -8.51
N LYS A 44 2.40 -5.35 -7.82
CA LYS A 44 3.26 -6.16 -6.95
C LYS A 44 2.72 -6.11 -5.51
N PRO A 45 3.10 -5.21 -4.58
CA PRO A 45 2.34 -5.03 -3.33
C PRO A 45 1.28 -3.92 -3.43
N VAL A 46 0.14 -4.13 -2.76
CA VAL A 46 -0.91 -3.12 -2.56
C VAL A 46 -0.95 -2.70 -1.09
N ILE A 47 -0.98 -1.39 -0.86
CA ILE A 47 -0.99 -0.79 0.46
C ILE A 47 -2.35 -0.15 0.70
N LEU A 48 -2.97 -0.50 1.83
CA LEU A 48 -4.23 0.08 2.28
C LEU A 48 -4.04 0.88 3.57
N ALA A 49 -4.59 2.09 3.59
CA ALA A 49 -4.69 2.90 4.79
C ALA A 49 -5.72 2.33 5.78
N TYR A 50 -5.55 2.62 7.06
CA TYR A 50 -6.45 2.16 8.10
C TYR A 50 -7.87 2.74 7.98
N ASN A 51 -8.02 3.96 7.46
CA ASN A 51 -9.32 4.62 7.33
C ASN A 51 -10.12 4.26 6.05
N CYS A 52 -9.69 3.27 5.27
CA CYS A 52 -10.45 2.89 4.08
C CYS A 52 -11.81 2.25 4.45
N PRO A 53 -12.90 2.56 3.72
CA PRO A 53 -14.20 1.94 3.98
C PRO A 53 -14.13 0.42 3.81
N ALA A 54 -14.77 -0.31 4.73
CA ALA A 54 -14.67 -1.76 4.84
C ALA A 54 -14.99 -2.50 3.52
N LEU A 55 -15.98 -2.01 2.76
CA LEU A 55 -16.34 -2.59 1.46
C LEU A 55 -15.17 -2.56 0.46
N ARG A 56 -14.45 -1.42 0.36
CA ARG A 56 -13.31 -1.28 -0.56
C ARG A 56 -12.09 -2.05 -0.07
N LYS A 57 -11.90 -2.13 1.26
CA LYS A 57 -10.85 -2.96 1.84
C LYS A 57 -11.05 -4.42 1.50
N PHE A 58 -12.26 -4.93 1.78
CA PHE A 58 -12.62 -6.32 1.52
C PHE A 58 -12.50 -6.66 0.04
N GLU A 59 -12.96 -5.77 -0.85
CA GLU A 59 -12.88 -6.03 -2.29
C GLU A 59 -11.44 -6.21 -2.80
N ILE A 60 -10.47 -5.46 -2.25
CA ILE A 60 -9.06 -5.62 -2.61
C ILE A 60 -8.44 -6.82 -1.90
N GLU A 61 -8.66 -6.95 -0.59
CA GLU A 61 -8.07 -8.00 0.24
C GLU A 61 -8.53 -9.40 -0.19
N HIS A 62 -9.77 -9.51 -0.66
CA HIS A 62 -10.37 -10.75 -1.15
C HIS A 62 -10.41 -10.84 -2.68
N CYS A 63 -9.64 -10.02 -3.39
CA CYS A 63 -9.58 -10.10 -4.84
C CYS A 63 -8.74 -11.32 -5.26
N PRO A 64 -9.30 -12.32 -5.98
CA PRO A 64 -8.53 -13.50 -6.41
C PRO A 64 -7.42 -13.14 -7.42
N LEU A 65 -7.52 -11.99 -8.07
CA LEU A 65 -6.49 -11.46 -8.97
C LEU A 65 -5.25 -10.95 -8.21
N LEU A 66 -5.35 -10.80 -6.88
CA LEU A 66 -4.28 -10.36 -5.99
C LEU A 66 -3.44 -11.52 -5.44
N THR A 67 -3.67 -12.76 -5.87
CA THR A 67 -3.02 -13.96 -5.31
C THR A 67 -1.48 -13.95 -5.42
N LYS A 68 -0.91 -13.12 -6.30
CA LYS A 68 0.55 -12.90 -6.41
C LYS A 68 1.05 -11.61 -5.75
N ALA A 69 0.13 -10.76 -5.30
CA ALA A 69 0.36 -9.41 -4.87
C ALA A 69 0.07 -9.26 -3.37
N GLY A 70 1.11 -9.03 -2.55
CA GLY A 70 0.96 -8.92 -1.10
C GLY A 70 0.13 -7.69 -0.70
N VAL A 71 -0.83 -7.87 0.21
CA VAL A 71 -1.58 -6.77 0.83
C VAL A 71 -0.89 -6.36 2.12
N HIS A 72 -0.49 -5.09 2.19
CA HIS A 72 0.10 -4.49 3.37
C HIS A 72 -0.85 -3.46 3.97
N HIS A 73 -1.29 -3.71 5.20
CA HIS A 73 -2.06 -2.73 5.96
C HIS A 73 -1.10 -1.73 6.61
N CYS A 74 -1.20 -0.48 6.18
CA CYS A 74 -0.59 0.63 6.92
C CYS A 74 -1.49 0.95 8.12
N CYS A 75 -0.89 1.09 9.31
CA CYS A 75 -1.59 1.59 10.50
C CYS A 75 -1.76 3.11 10.50
N GLY A 76 -1.16 3.82 9.54
CA GLY A 76 -1.36 5.25 9.36
C GLY A 76 -2.70 5.58 8.71
N ASN A 77 -3.20 6.78 8.97
CA ASN A 77 -4.39 7.31 8.29
C ASN A 77 -4.04 7.77 6.86
N ASP A 78 -5.06 7.98 6.03
CA ASP A 78 -4.89 8.46 4.65
C ASP A 78 -4.16 9.82 4.56
N THR A 79 -4.27 10.63 5.63
CA THR A 79 -3.62 11.92 5.80
C THR A 79 -2.12 11.81 6.07
N GLU A 80 -1.64 10.68 6.60
CA GLU A 80 -0.21 10.43 6.82
C GLU A 80 0.43 9.70 5.64
N LEU A 81 -0.34 8.81 4.99
CA LEU A 81 0.12 8.03 3.85
C LEU A 81 0.38 8.91 2.62
N GLY A 82 -0.45 9.92 2.37
CA GLY A 82 -0.27 10.88 1.27
C GLY A 82 1.08 11.61 1.32
N PRO A 83 1.38 12.33 2.42
CA PRO A 83 2.67 12.99 2.63
C PRO A 83 3.86 12.02 2.64
N ALA A 84 3.69 10.81 3.20
CA ALA A 84 4.72 9.78 3.15
C ALA A 84 5.04 9.32 1.71
N CYS A 85 4.06 9.41 0.81
CA CYS A 85 4.22 9.19 -0.62
C CYS A 85 4.71 10.43 -1.40
N GLY A 86 4.95 11.56 -0.72
CA GLY A 86 5.33 12.83 -1.34
C GLY A 86 4.18 13.56 -2.04
N LYS A 87 2.92 13.28 -1.67
CA LYS A 87 1.73 13.90 -2.28
C LYS A 87 0.90 14.65 -1.25
N CYS A 88 0.41 15.82 -1.64
CA CYS A 88 -0.40 16.70 -0.79
C CYS A 88 -1.85 16.22 -0.60
N CYS A 89 -2.25 15.10 -1.21
CA CYS A 89 -3.62 14.58 -1.17
C CYS A 89 -3.69 13.35 -0.26
N SER A 90 -4.82 13.20 0.45
CA SER A 90 -5.15 11.97 1.18
C SER A 90 -5.20 10.76 0.26
N VAL A 91 -4.45 9.72 0.62
CA VAL A 91 -4.40 8.47 -0.14
C VAL A 91 -4.92 7.32 0.71
N HIS A 92 -5.98 6.69 0.25
CA HIS A 92 -6.53 5.49 0.88
C HIS A 92 -5.84 4.21 0.38
N ILE A 93 -5.58 4.12 -0.91
CA ILE A 93 -5.10 2.90 -1.57
C ILE A 93 -3.99 3.25 -2.54
N LEU A 94 -2.90 2.50 -2.46
CA LEU A 94 -1.71 2.63 -3.30
C LEU A 94 -1.36 1.24 -3.84
N ALA A 95 -1.11 1.13 -5.14
CA ALA A 95 -0.51 -0.06 -5.72
C ALA A 95 0.89 0.27 -6.24
N ILE A 96 1.85 -0.57 -5.89
CA ILE A 96 3.20 -0.48 -6.42
C ILE A 96 3.27 -1.37 -7.66
N LEU A 97 3.70 -0.81 -8.77
CA LEU A 97 3.89 -1.52 -10.03
C LEU A 97 5.32 -2.04 -10.15
N ASP A 98 6.26 -1.20 -9.74
CA ASP A 98 7.66 -1.53 -9.77
C ASP A 98 8.38 -0.95 -8.55
N LEU A 99 9.07 -1.82 -7.82
CA LEU A 99 9.84 -1.45 -6.63
C LEU A 99 11.19 -0.79 -7.01
N GLY A 100 11.54 -0.73 -8.30
CA GLY A 100 12.83 -0.23 -8.76
C GLY A 100 13.99 -1.07 -8.20
N ILE A 101 15.06 -0.40 -7.79
CA ILE A 101 16.29 -1.02 -7.26
C ILE A 101 16.12 -1.69 -5.89
N LEU A 102 14.95 -1.58 -5.25
CA LEU A 102 14.74 -2.23 -3.97
C LEU A 102 14.01 -3.58 -4.15
N ILE A 103 14.73 -4.65 -3.79
CA ILE A 103 14.17 -5.94 -3.33
C ILE A 103 13.70 -6.89 -4.43
N SER A 104 14.67 -7.54 -5.11
CA SER A 104 14.55 -8.97 -5.37
C SER A 104 14.65 -9.69 -4.03
N PHE A 105 13.56 -10.30 -3.58
CA PHE A 105 13.53 -11.37 -2.58
C PHE A 105 12.73 -12.52 -3.19
#